data_AF-A0ABD7AMA9-F1
#
_entry.id   AF-A0ABD7AMA9-F1
#
_cell.length_a   1.000
_cell.length_b   1.000
_cell.length_c   1.000
_cell.angle_alpha   90.00
_cell.angle_beta   90.00
_cell.angle_gamma   90.00
#
_symmetry.space_group_name_H-M   'P 1'
#
loop_
_entity.id
_entity.type
_entity.pdbx_description
1 polymer ?
#
loop_
_entity_poly.entity_id
_entity_poly.type
_entity_poly.pdbx_seq_one_letter_code
_entity_poly.pdbx_strand_id
1 'polypeptide(L)' 'MKINVTPAQLEAIKRLTDDCASMIGCGNYEADKAWSRNVKLIDRMLESNGHSRNFKGEAE' A
#
# COMPACT_ATOMS: atom_id res chain seq x y z
N MET A 1 -11.26 -12.85 -3.40
CA MET A 1 -10.83 -13.63 -2.21
C MET A 1 -11.06 -12.76 -1.00
N LYS A 2 -11.72 -13.26 0.06
CA LYS A 2 -11.87 -12.50 1.30
C LYS A 2 -10.71 -12.78 2.24
N ILE A 3 -10.06 -11.74 2.76
CA ILE A 3 -9.00 -11.87 3.76
C ILE A 3 -9.62 -11.87 5.16
N ASN A 4 -9.13 -12.75 6.03
CA ASN A 4 -9.49 -12.75 7.45
C ASN A 4 -8.29 -12.25 8.24
N VAL A 5 -8.31 -10.96 8.59
CA VAL A 5 -7.24 -10.28 9.31
C VAL A 5 -7.83 -9.52 10.49
N THR A 6 -7.07 -9.42 11.58
CA THR A 6 -7.47 -8.60 12.72
C THR A 6 -7.37 -7.11 12.38
N PRO A 7 -8.04 -6.22 13.13
CA PRO A 7 -7.90 -4.78 12.94
C PRO A 7 -6.44 -4.29 12.99
N ALA A 8 -5.64 -4.83 13.91
CA ALA A 8 -4.22 -4.48 14.03
C ALA A 8 -3.39 -4.93 12.81
N GLN A 9 -3.69 -6.13 12.27
CA GLN A 9 -3.05 -6.61 11.05
C GLN A 9 -3.44 -5.77 9.83
N LEU A 10 -4.71 -5.37 9.73
CA LEU A 10 -5.18 -4.48 8.66
C LEU A 10 -4.46 -3.14 8.70
N GLU A 11 -4.31 -2.53 9.88
CA GLU A 11 -3.56 -1.27 10.03
C GLU A 11 -2.07 -1.44 9.71
N ALA A 12 -1.45 -2.55 10.11
CA ALA A 12 -0.07 -2.86 9.74
C ALA A 12 0.10 -2.97 8.20
N ILE A 13 -0.82 -3.64 7.52
CA ILE A 13 -0.82 -3.75 6.05
C ILE A 13 -0.93 -2.36 5.42
N LYS A 14 -1.88 -1.52 5.86
CA LYS A 14 -2.06 -0.17 5.32
C LYS A 14 -0.78 0.67 5.47
N ARG A 15 -0.21 0.71 6.68
CA ARG A 15 1.00 1.48 6.99
C ARG A 15 2.21 1.01 6.18
N LEU A 16 2.45 -0.29 6.11
CA LEU A 16 3.54 -0.85 5.29
C LEU A 16 3.37 -0.52 3.82
N THR A 17 2.13 -0.47 3.33
CA THR A 17 1.86 -0.09 1.93
C THR A 17 2.12 1.39 1.68
N ASP A 18 1.80 2.26 2.66
CA ASP A 18 2.13 3.68 2.62
C ASP A 18 3.65 3.91 2.63
N ASP A 19 4.38 3.19 3.48
CA ASP A 19 5.84 3.21 3.51
C ASP A 19 6.43 2.74 2.17
N CYS A 20 5.87 1.68 1.56
CA CYS A 20 6.31 1.24 0.23
C CYS A 20 6.00 2.28 -0.86
N ALA A 21 4.89 3.00 -0.74
CA ALA A 21 4.53 4.06 -1.68
C ALA A 21 5.44 5.28 -1.56
N SER A 22 5.91 5.62 -0.36
CA SER A 22 6.87 6.73 -0.16
C SER A 22 8.27 6.45 -0.71
N MET A 23 8.63 5.17 -0.88
CA MET A 23 9.88 4.75 -1.52
C MET A 23 9.85 4.83 -3.05
N ILE A 24 8.71 5.16 -3.67
CA ILE A 24 8.60 5.36 -5.12
C ILE A 24 9.15 6.74 -5.48
N GLY A 25 10.04 6.80 -6.47
CA GLY A 25 10.61 8.03 -6.98
C GLY A 25 12.01 8.33 -6.43
N CYS A 26 12.65 7.36 -5.76
CA CYS A 26 14.01 7.49 -5.24
C CYS A 26 15.11 7.34 -6.32
N GLY A 27 14.76 7.35 -7.61
CA GLY A 27 15.71 7.36 -8.73
C GLY A 27 16.24 5.98 -9.15
N ASN A 28 15.73 4.89 -8.56
CA ASN A 28 15.99 3.53 -9.01
C ASN A 28 14.77 3.00 -9.76
N TYR A 29 14.83 3.00 -11.09
CA TYR A 29 13.72 2.63 -11.96
C TYR A 29 13.13 1.24 -11.67
N GLU A 30 13.98 0.23 -11.46
CA GLU A 30 13.50 -1.14 -11.19
C GLU A 30 12.84 -1.25 -9.82
N ALA A 31 13.39 -0.55 -8.82
CA ALA A 31 12.77 -0.48 -7.50
C ALA A 31 11.42 0.27 -7.55
N ASP A 32 11.38 1.43 -8.20
CA ASP A 32 10.15 2.23 -8.35
C ASP A 32 9.04 1.45 -9.05
N LYS A 33 9.40 0.68 -10.09
CA LYS A 33 8.48 -0.20 -10.81
C LYS A 33 7.98 -1.35 -9.93
N ALA A 34 8.85 -1.97 -9.14
CA ALA A 34 8.48 -3.04 -8.23
C ALA A 34 7.55 -2.54 -7.11
N TRP A 35 7.89 -1.41 -6.47
CA TRP A 35 7.07 -0.79 -5.43
C TRP A 35 5.71 -0.35 -5.97
N SER A 36 5.69 0.33 -7.13
CA SER A 36 4.45 0.72 -7.80
C SER A 36 3.53 -0.47 -8.09
N ARG A 37 4.09 -1.61 -8.49
CA ARG A 37 3.30 -2.82 -8.74
C ARG A 37 2.74 -3.40 -7.45
N ASN A 38 3.56 -3.52 -6.41
CA ASN A 38 3.16 -4.12 -5.13
C ASN A 38 2.06 -3.28 -4.46
N VAL A 39 2.24 -1.96 -4.44
CA VAL A 39 1.25 -1.02 -3.94
C VAL A 39 -0.10 -1.20 -4.65
N LYS A 40 -0.12 -1.22 -5.98
CA LYS A 40 -1.36 -1.41 -6.76
C LYS A 40 -2.06 -2.75 -6.48
N LEU A 41 -1.29 -3.82 -6.24
CA LEU A 41 -1.86 -5.13 -5.92
C LEU A 41 -2.51 -5.14 -4.54
N ILE A 42 -1.86 -4.53 -3.55
CA ILE A 42 -2.40 -4.42 -2.19
C ILE A 42 -3.63 -3.50 -2.17
N ASP A 43 -3.61 -2.39 -2.90
CA ASP A 43 -4.77 -1.49 -3.01
C ASP A 43 -6.00 -2.22 -3.55
N ARG A 44 -5.84 -2.97 -4.65
CA ARG A 44 -6.92 -3.80 -5.20
C ARG A 44 -7.39 -4.88 -4.22
N MET A 45 -6.47 -5.49 -3.47
CA MET A 45 -6.81 -6.46 -2.45
C MET A 45 -7.66 -5.80 -1.36
N LEU A 46 -7.26 -4.63 -0.83
CA LEU A 46 -8.01 -3.88 0.16
C LEU A 46 -9.40 -3.50 -0.36
N GLU A 47 -9.48 -2.91 -1.56
CA GLU A 47 -10.74 -2.49 -2.19
C GLU A 47 -11.71 -3.66 -2.36
N SER A 48 -11.22 -4.80 -2.86
CA SER A 48 -12.05 -6.01 -3.02
C SER A 48 -12.54 -6.61 -1.69
N ASN A 49 -11.97 -6.17 -0.57
CA ASN A 49 -12.35 -6.55 0.79
C ASN A 49 -13.13 -5.45 1.53
N GLY A 50 -13.49 -4.35 0.87
CA GLY A 50 -14.22 -3.24 1.48
C GLY A 50 -13.37 -2.36 2.38
N HIS A 51 -12.05 -2.36 2.16
CA HIS A 51 -11.10 -1.51 2.87
C HIS A 51 -10.44 -0.54 1.89
N SER A 52 -9.99 0.60 2.40
CA SER A 52 -9.13 1.53 1.71
C SER A 52 -8.03 1.98 2.66
N ARG A 53 -6.95 2.54 2.10
CA ARG A 53 -5.94 3.26 2.87
C ARG A 53 -5.99 4.74 2.49
N ASN A 54 -5.88 5.60 3.51
CA ASN A 54 -5.74 7.03 3.29
C ASN A 54 -4.26 7.29 3.09
N PHE A 55 -3.83 7.45 1.84
CA PHE A 55 -2.48 7.90 1.56
C PHE A 55 -2.32 9.31 2.16
N LYS A 56 -1.70 9.42 3.33
CA LYS A 56 -1.27 10.70 3.91
C LYS A 56 -0.03 11.18 3.16
N GLY A 57 -0.22 11.51 1.89
CA GLY A 57 0.66 12.41 1.15
C GLY A 57 0.13 13.83 1.30
N GLU A 58 -0.10 14.29 2.54
CA GLU A 58 -0.22 15.73 2.78
C GLU A 58 1.17 16.30 2.51
N ALA A 59 1.28 17.00 1.38
CA ALA A 59 2.39 17.89 1.12
C ALA A 59 2.40 18.95 2.25
N GLU A 60 3.41 18.86 3.13
CA GLU A 60 3.90 20.03 3.86
C GLU A 60 4.80 20.86 2.95
#